data_AF-A0A7K9HY61-F1
#
_entry.id   AF-A0A7K9HY61-F1
#
_cell.length_a   1.000
_cell.length_b   1.000
_cell.length_c   1.000
_cell.angle_alpha   90.00
_cell.angle_beta   90.00
_cell.angle_gamma   90.00
#
_symmetry.space_group_name_H-M   'P 1'
#
loop_
_entity.id
_entity.type
_entity.pdbx_description
1 polymer ?
#
loop_
_entity_poly.entity_id
_entity_poly.type
_entity_poly.pdbx_seq_one_letter_code
_entity_poly.pdbx_strand_id
1 'polypeptide(L)'
;DLYRKVFVFRKDPSDAYVVLRAKLEQPLQNFTVCLRSYTDLTRPYSLFSYATKAQDNEILLFKPKPSEYRLYVGGKFVTFRVPEGRGDWEHICASWESATGIAEFWL
;
A
#
# COMPACT_ATOMS: atom_id res chain seq x y z
N ASP A 1 -5.05 -10.38 18.95
CA ASP A 1 -4.35 -9.08 18.97
C ASP A 1 -2.99 -9.22 18.30
N LEU A 2 -2.63 -8.25 17.45
CA LEU A 2 -1.39 -8.18 16.66
C LEU A 2 -0.46 -7.05 17.13
N TYR A 3 -0.74 -6.41 18.27
CA TYR A 3 0.12 -5.38 18.84
C TYR A 3 1.58 -5.86 18.96
N ARG A 4 2.52 -5.09 18.39
CA ARG A 4 3.96 -5.39 18.29
C ARG A 4 4.32 -6.72 17.62
N LYS A 5 3.43 -7.27 16.80
CA LYS A 5 3.69 -8.45 15.96
C LYS A 5 3.72 -8.03 14.50
N VAL A 6 4.36 -8.86 13.67
CA VAL A 6 4.51 -8.63 12.23
C VAL A 6 4.13 -9.88 11.45
N PHE A 7 3.63 -9.69 10.24
CA PHE A 7 3.53 -10.78 9.27
C PHE A 7 4.87 -10.92 8.55
N VAL A 8 5.34 -12.16 8.39
CA VAL A 8 6.62 -12.45 7.76
C VAL A 8 6.39 -13.29 6.50
N PHE A 9 6.80 -12.76 5.36
CA PHE A 9 6.75 -13.42 4.06
C PHE A 9 8.19 -13.80 3.68
N ARG A 10 8.54 -15.10 3.74
CA ARG A 10 9.94 -15.56 3.72
C ARG A 10 10.52 -15.86 2.33
N LYS A 11 9.68 -16.01 1.31
CA LYS A 11 10.10 -16.46 -0.02
C LYS A 11 10.02 -15.33 -1.03
N ASP A 12 10.94 -15.34 -2.00
CA ASP A 12 10.86 -14.53 -3.20
C ASP A 12 11.14 -15.40 -4.44
N PRO A 13 10.18 -15.58 -5.37
CA PRO A 13 8.79 -15.12 -5.30
C PRO A 13 7.99 -15.86 -4.20
N SER A 14 6.98 -15.19 -3.67
CA SER A 14 6.02 -15.77 -2.71
C SER A 14 4.60 -15.57 -3.22
N ASP A 15 3.81 -16.63 -3.12
CA ASP A 15 2.36 -16.64 -3.29
C ASP A 15 1.62 -16.46 -1.96
N ALA A 16 2.33 -16.36 -0.84
CA ALA A 16 1.74 -16.13 0.47
C ALA A 16 1.16 -14.71 0.59
N TYR A 17 -0.05 -14.61 1.13
CA TYR A 17 -0.77 -13.37 1.39
C TYR A 17 -1.55 -13.43 2.70
N VAL A 18 -1.95 -12.27 3.21
CA VAL A 18 -2.85 -12.15 4.36
C VAL A 18 -4.08 -11.38 3.91
N VAL A 19 -5.26 -11.89 4.27
CA VAL A 19 -6.54 -11.23 3.98
C VAL A 19 -6.98 -10.42 5.19
N LEU A 20 -7.11 -9.11 5.00
CA LEU A 20 -7.75 -8.23 5.98
C LEU A 20 -9.26 -8.23 5.71
N ARG A 21 -10.04 -8.74 6.67
CA ARG A 21 -11.51 -8.76 6.58
C ARG A 21 -12.10 -7.53 7.26
N ALA A 22 -12.27 -6.46 6.50
CA ALA A 22 -13.01 -5.28 6.94
C ALA A 22 -14.51 -5.43 6.57
N LYS A 23 -15.40 -4.98 7.45
CA LYS A 23 -16.82 -4.83 7.14
C LYS A 23 -17.04 -3.41 6.63
N LEU A 24 -17.13 -3.26 5.31
CA LEU A 24 -17.49 -1.99 4.66
C LEU A 24 -19.00 -2.01 4.41
N GLU A 25 -19.74 -1.14 5.08
CA GLU A 25 -21.19 -1.01 4.89
C GLU A 25 -21.54 -0.11 3.69
N GLN A 26 -20.60 0.77 3.31
CA GLN A 26 -20.76 1.73 2.21
C GLN A 26 -19.45 1.84 1.41
N PRO A 27 -19.51 2.29 0.15
CA PRO A 27 -18.33 2.63 -0.63
C PRO A 27 -17.48 3.69 0.08
N LEU A 28 -16.15 3.56 -0.03
CA LEU A 28 -15.21 4.53 0.54
C LEU A 28 -15.22 5.81 -0.31
N GLN A 29 -15.59 6.93 0.30
CA GLN A 29 -15.41 8.26 -0.31
C GLN A 29 -14.00 8.79 -0.04
N ASN A 30 -13.54 8.63 1.20
CA ASN A 30 -12.21 9.05 1.64
C ASN A 30 -11.57 7.89 2.40
N PHE A 31 -10.26 7.75 2.32
CA PHE A 31 -9.55 6.73 3.09
C PHE A 31 -8.11 7.15 3.42
N THR A 32 -7.57 6.49 4.45
CA THR A 32 -6.14 6.53 4.77
C THR A 32 -5.66 5.12 5.08
N VAL A 33 -4.56 4.69 4.45
CA VAL A 33 -3.89 3.41 4.72
C VAL A 33 -2.53 3.71 5.33
N CYS A 34 -2.25 3.14 6.50
CA CYS A 34 -0.95 3.23 7.15
C CYS A 34 -0.42 1.82 7.49
N LEU A 35 0.87 1.60 7.27
CA LEU A 35 1.55 0.36 7.65
C LEU A 35 3.04 0.58 7.91
N ARG A 36 3.66 -0.38 8.60
CA ARG A 36 5.12 -0.48 8.70
C ARG A 36 5.61 -1.68 7.93
N SER A 37 6.63 -1.50 7.10
CA SER A 37 7.24 -2.57 6.33
C SER A 37 8.76 -2.48 6.36
N TYR A 38 9.40 -3.64 6.25
CA TYR A 38 10.84 -3.76 6.05
C TYR A 38 11.08 -4.81 4.98
N THR A 39 11.95 -4.49 4.02
CA THR A 39 12.37 -5.42 2.98
C THR A 39 13.64 -4.93 2.30
N ASP A 40 14.43 -5.87 1.81
CA ASP A 40 15.61 -5.70 0.97
C ASP A 40 15.29 -5.85 -0.53
N LEU A 41 14.03 -6.07 -0.90
CA LEU A 41 13.61 -6.21 -2.29
C LEU A 41 13.80 -4.90 -3.07
N THR A 42 14.51 -5.00 -4.20
CA THR A 42 14.70 -3.90 -5.16
C THR A 42 13.74 -3.98 -6.35
N ARG A 43 13.15 -5.17 -6.59
CA ARG A 43 12.12 -5.38 -7.62
C ARG A 43 10.79 -4.73 -7.23
N PRO A 44 9.85 -4.54 -8.17
CA PRO A 44 8.52 -4.05 -7.85
C PRO A 44 7.73 -5.01 -6.93
N TYR A 45 6.98 -4.47 -5.98
CA TYR A 45 6.07 -5.25 -5.11
C TYR A 45 4.88 -4.42 -4.59
N SER A 46 3.80 -5.11 -4.21
CA SER A 46 2.64 -4.51 -3.55
C SER A 46 2.82 -4.54 -2.03
N LEU A 47 2.47 -3.43 -1.37
CA LEU A 47 2.43 -3.30 0.09
C LEU A 47 1.01 -3.53 0.61
N PHE A 48 0.01 -3.04 -0.12
CA PHE A 48 -1.40 -3.22 0.17
C PHE A 48 -2.18 -3.31 -1.15
N SER A 49 -3.08 -4.30 -1.25
CA SER A 49 -3.93 -4.50 -2.41
C SER A 49 -5.37 -4.73 -1.98
N TYR A 50 -6.26 -3.89 -2.49
CA TYR A 50 -7.70 -4.01 -2.38
C TYR A 50 -8.31 -3.96 -3.78
N ALA A 51 -9.03 -5.01 -4.14
CA ALA A 51 -9.74 -5.15 -5.39
C ALA A 51 -11.22 -5.37 -5.10
N THR A 52 -12.07 -4.91 -6.01
CA THR A 52 -13.51 -5.21 -5.99
C THR A 52 -13.84 -6.22 -7.07
N LYS A 53 -15.10 -6.69 -7.11
CA LYS A 53 -15.56 -7.52 -8.22
C LYS A 53 -15.52 -6.80 -9.58
N ALA A 54 -15.58 -5.46 -9.56
CA ALA A 54 -15.68 -4.65 -10.76
C ALA A 54 -14.33 -4.09 -11.24
N GLN A 55 -13.38 -3.91 -10.33
CA GLN A 55 -12.15 -3.15 -10.61
C GLN A 55 -10.95 -3.76 -9.88
N ASP A 56 -9.93 -4.09 -10.66
CA ASP A 56 -8.60 -4.38 -10.14
C ASP A 56 -7.91 -3.07 -9.70
N ASN A 57 -6.95 -3.16 -8.78
CA ASN A 57 -6.24 -1.97 -8.28
C ASN A 57 -7.20 -0.84 -7.83
N GLU A 58 -8.34 -1.21 -7.23
CA GLU A 58 -9.32 -0.26 -6.70
C GLU A 58 -8.65 0.64 -5.66
N ILE A 59 -7.89 0.04 -4.75
CA ILE A 59 -6.91 0.73 -3.92
C ILE A 59 -5.64 -0.13 -3.89
N LEU A 60 -4.53 0.41 -4.37
CA LEU A 60 -3.24 -0.31 -4.34
C LEU A 60 -2.12 0.64 -3.92
N LEU A 61 -1.40 0.26 -2.86
CA LEU A 61 -0.14 0.87 -2.48
C LEU A 61 1.00 0.01 -3.01
N PHE A 62 1.71 0.53 -4.00
CA PHE A 62 2.70 -0.21 -4.78
C PHE A 62 4.07 0.46 -4.71
N LYS A 63 5.12 -0.32 -4.54
CA LYS A 63 6.50 0.16 -4.58
C LYS A 63 7.16 -0.35 -5.86
N PRO A 64 7.23 0.46 -6.95
CA PRO A 64 7.85 0.03 -8.20
C PRO A 64 9.37 -0.14 -8.11
N LYS A 65 10.03 0.65 -7.26
CA LYS A 65 11.48 0.62 -7.01
C LYS A 65 11.79 1.34 -5.68
N PRO A 66 13.00 1.23 -5.10
CA PRO A 66 13.31 1.76 -3.77
C PRO A 66 12.97 3.24 -3.53
N SER A 67 13.14 4.09 -4.54
CA SER A 67 12.93 5.56 -4.48
C SER A 67 11.52 6.04 -4.87
N GLU A 68 10.57 5.13 -5.10
CA GLU A 68 9.23 5.50 -5.56
C GLU A 68 8.13 4.69 -4.90
N TYR A 69 7.01 5.36 -4.63
CA TYR A 69 5.73 4.78 -4.23
C TYR A 69 4.64 5.20 -5.19
N ARG A 70 3.63 4.35 -5.38
CA ARG A 70 2.43 4.65 -6.14
C ARG A 70 1.20 4.34 -5.32
N LEU A 71 0.28 5.30 -5.27
CA LEU A 71 -1.08 5.07 -4.80
C LEU A 71 -1.99 4.96 -6.03
N TYR A 72 -2.65 3.83 -6.16
CA TYR A 72 -3.71 3.61 -7.13
C TYR A 72 -5.06 3.81 -6.48
N VAL A 73 -5.97 4.49 -7.19
CA VAL A 73 -7.39 4.61 -6.86
C VAL A 73 -8.20 4.41 -8.14
N GLY A 74 -9.08 3.41 -8.17
CA GLY A 74 -9.89 3.06 -9.34
C GLY A 74 -9.05 2.81 -10.60
N GLY A 75 -7.91 2.11 -10.46
CA GLY A 75 -7.00 1.77 -11.56
C GLY A 75 -6.09 2.90 -12.05
N LYS A 76 -6.28 4.15 -11.63
CA LYS A 76 -5.38 5.28 -11.92
C LYS A 76 -4.40 5.49 -10.77
N PHE A 77 -3.23 6.06 -11.03
CA PHE A 77 -2.23 6.26 -9.98
C PHE A 77 -1.52 7.60 -10.03
N VAL A 78 -1.01 7.99 -8.86
CA VAL A 78 0.00 9.05 -8.70
C VAL A 78 1.30 8.43 -8.19
N THR A 79 2.43 9.06 -8.51
CA THR A 79 3.77 8.60 -8.07
C THR A 79 4.36 9.59 -7.08
N PHE A 80 4.80 9.09 -5.94
CA PHE A 80 5.54 9.82 -4.92
C PHE A 80 7.01 9.39 -4.98
N ARG A 81 7.91 10.36 -5.18
CA ARG A 81 9.36 10.12 -5.18
C ARG A 81 9.91 10.43 -3.80
N VAL A 82 10.75 9.53 -3.31
CA VAL A 82 11.41 9.67 -2.01
C VAL A 82 12.91 9.44 -2.18
N PRO A 83 13.76 10.00 -1.30
CA PRO A 83 15.16 9.60 -1.23
C PRO A 83 15.27 8.08 -1.05
N GLU A 84 16.31 7.47 -1.62
CA GLU A 84 16.54 6.04 -1.39
C GLU A 84 16.73 5.78 0.10
N GLY A 85 15.91 4.87 0.63
CA GLY A 85 15.95 4.48 2.04
C GLY A 85 17.27 3.78 2.39
N ARG A 86 17.67 3.88 3.66
CA ARG A 86 18.91 3.27 4.18
C ARG A 86 18.81 1.77 4.47
N GLY A 87 17.77 1.09 3.97
CA GLY A 87 17.50 -0.32 4.28
C GLY A 87 17.07 -0.53 5.73
N ASP A 88 16.05 0.21 6.18
CA ASP A 88 15.45 0.08 7.52
C ASP A 88 13.91 0.10 7.40
N TRP A 89 13.20 -0.06 8.52
CA TRP A 89 11.75 0.01 8.60
C TRP A 89 11.21 1.34 8.07
N GLU A 90 10.25 1.25 7.17
CA GLU A 90 9.52 2.39 6.62
C GLU A 90 8.12 2.43 7.25
N HIS A 91 7.69 3.60 7.73
CA HIS A 91 6.34 3.83 8.23
C HIS A 91 5.59 4.71 7.26
N ILE A 92 4.82 4.09 6.39
CA ILE A 92 4.13 4.79 5.32
C ILE A 92 2.66 5.01 5.65
N CYS A 93 2.16 6.17 5.25
CA CYS A 93 0.74 6.46 5.18
C CYS A 93 0.42 7.03 3.79
N ALA A 94 -0.74 6.68 3.26
CA ALA A 94 -1.29 7.28 2.05
C ALA A 94 -2.78 7.57 2.24
N SER A 95 -3.21 8.78 1.90
CA SER A 95 -4.62 9.19 1.95
C SER A 95 -5.14 9.53 0.55
N TRP A 96 -6.46 9.46 0.41
CA TRP A 96 -7.16 9.98 -0.76
C TRP A 96 -8.57 10.48 -0.38
N GLU A 97 -9.00 11.57 -1.02
CA GLU A 97 -10.32 12.18 -0.84
C GLU A 97 -11.06 12.29 -2.17
N SER A 98 -12.29 11.77 -2.26
CA SER A 98 -13.06 11.77 -3.52
C SER A 98 -13.50 13.17 -3.97
N ALA A 99 -13.79 14.07 -3.03
CA ALA A 99 -14.30 15.40 -3.33
C ALA A 99 -13.29 16.26 -4.12
N THR A 100 -12.01 16.11 -3.84
CA THR A 100 -10.92 16.90 -4.43
C THR A 100 -10.02 16.07 -5.34
N GLY A 101 -10.02 14.75 -5.18
CA GLY A 101 -9.07 13.84 -5.84
C GLY A 101 -7.65 13.95 -5.30
N ILE A 102 -7.43 14.69 -4.20
CA ILE A 102 -6.11 14.87 -3.60
C ILE A 102 -5.66 13.54 -2.99
N ALA A 103 -4.43 13.16 -3.31
CA ALA A 103 -3.72 12.05 -2.70
C ALA A 103 -2.51 12.59 -1.94
N GLU A 104 -2.39 12.22 -0.67
CA GLU A 104 -1.26 12.62 0.17
C GLU A 104 -0.47 11.38 0.58
N PHE A 105 0.82 11.56 0.80
CA PHE A 105 1.73 10.49 1.14
C PHE A 105 2.72 10.96 2.20
N TRP A 106 2.93 10.12 3.21
CA TRP A 106 3.89 10.34 4.28
C TRP A 106 4.76 9.09 4.42
N LEU A 107 6.06 9.30 4.55
CA LEU A 107 7.10 8.30 4.78
C LEU A 107 7.83 8.60 6.09
#